data_AF-A0A392QTF4-F1
#
_entry.id   AF-A0A392QTF4-F1
#
_cell.length_a   1.000
_cell.length_b   1.000
_cell.length_c   1.000
_cell.angle_alpha   90.00
_cell.angle_beta   90.00
_cell.angle_gamma   90.00
#
_symmetry.space_group_name_H-M   'P 1'
#
loop_
_entity.id
_entity.type
_entity.pdbx_description
1 polymer ?
#
loop_
_entity_poly.entity_id
_entity_poly.type
_entity_poly.pdbx_seq_one_letter_code
_entity_poly.pdbx_strand_id
1 'polypeptide(L)'
;MRLTQGSTPEENKEIEAFSKWLLLIGEGRISEPNDGTAEIEIPKEILITDFEDPIQGIVESTYPDFSNNYKNYEYLLSRAILASTLEIVDSINDYVLGLMP
;
A
#
# COMPACT_ATOMS: atom_id res chain seq x y z
N MET A 1 -6.76 -7.23 -6.64
CA MET A 1 -7.39 -6.10 -5.92
C MET A 1 -8.39 -5.44 -6.84
N ARG A 2 -9.54 -4.99 -6.33
CA ARG A 2 -10.55 -4.26 -7.12
C ARG A 2 -10.52 -2.80 -6.67
N LEU A 3 -10.22 -1.88 -7.58
CA LEU A 3 -10.28 -0.44 -7.32
C LEU A 3 -11.75 0.01 -7.39
N THR A 4 -12.19 0.79 -6.41
CA THR A 4 -13.55 1.31 -6.29
C THR A 4 -13.60 2.78 -6.69
N GLN A 5 -14.77 3.28 -7.08
CA GLN A 5 -14.97 4.69 -7.42
C GLN A 5 -14.74 5.58 -6.19
N GLY A 6 -14.03 6.70 -6.38
CA GLY A 6 -13.85 7.75 -5.38
C GLY A 6 -15.11 8.60 -5.18
N SER A 7 -15.14 9.37 -4.10
CA SER A 7 -16.29 10.19 -3.71
C SER A 7 -16.38 11.50 -4.50
N THR A 8 -15.26 11.96 -5.09
CA THR A 8 -15.17 13.20 -5.86
C THR A 8 -14.68 12.99 -7.30
N PRO A 9 -14.95 13.94 -8.22
CA PRO A 9 -14.40 13.87 -9.59
C PRO A 9 -12.87 13.84 -9.63
N GLU A 10 -12.19 14.56 -8.72
CA GLU A 10 -10.73 14.57 -8.62
C GLU A 10 -10.18 13.21 -8.15
N GLU A 11 -10.71 12.64 -7.06
CA GLU A 11 -10.31 11.29 -6.59
C GLU A 11 -10.53 10.23 -7.69
N ASN A 12 -11.60 10.36 -8.47
CA ASN A 12 -11.87 9.45 -9.57
C ASN A 12 -10.82 9.54 -10.70
N LYS A 13 -10.31 10.74 -10.99
CA LYS A 13 -9.21 10.92 -11.96
C LYS A 13 -7.91 10.31 -11.43
N GLU A 14 -7.62 10.46 -10.14
CA GLU A 14 -6.43 9.87 -9.52
C GLU A 14 -6.49 8.35 -9.53
N ILE A 15 -7.64 7.76 -9.17
CA ILE A 15 -7.86 6.32 -9.22
C ILE A 15 -7.75 5.79 -10.65
N GLU A 16 -8.27 6.53 -11.64
CA GLU A 16 -8.13 6.16 -13.05
C GLU A 16 -6.66 6.19 -13.51
N ALA A 17 -5.91 7.23 -13.12
CA ALA A 17 -4.48 7.35 -13.44
C ALA A 17 -3.67 6.21 -12.81
N PHE A 18 -3.91 5.91 -11.53
CA PHE A 18 -3.28 4.79 -10.83
C PHE A 18 -3.64 3.44 -11.46
N SER A 19 -4.91 3.25 -11.84
CA SER A 19 -5.37 2.04 -12.52
C SER A 19 -4.65 1.82 -13.84
N LYS A 20 -4.48 2.89 -14.64
CA LYS A 20 -3.76 2.84 -15.91
C LYS A 20 -2.28 2.52 -15.71
N TRP A 21 -1.64 3.14 -14.71
CA TRP A 21 -0.25 2.83 -14.35
C TRP A 21 -0.07 1.36 -13.96
N LEU A 22 -0.94 0.83 -13.09
CA LEU A 22 -0.90 -0.58 -12.67
C LEU A 22 -1.12 -1.54 -13.85
N LEU A 23 -1.98 -1.17 -14.81
CA LEU A 23 -2.20 -1.95 -16.03
C LEU A 23 -0.94 -1.99 -16.90
N LEU A 24 -0.25 -0.86 -17.07
CA LEU A 24 1.01 -0.80 -17.82
C LEU A 24 2.12 -1.67 -17.19
N ILE A 25 2.17 -1.77 -15.86
CA ILE A 25 3.05 -2.72 -15.16
C ILE A 25 2.67 -4.15 -15.52
N GLY A 26 1.39 -4.49 -15.39
CA GLY A 26 0.90 -5.85 -15.64
C GLY A 26 1.07 -6.30 -17.09
N GLU A 27 1.04 -5.37 -18.04
CA GLU A 27 1.29 -5.63 -19.47
C GLU A 27 2.77 -5.67 -19.84
N GLY A 28 3.68 -5.36 -18.91
CA GLY A 28 5.11 -5.23 -19.20
C GLY A 28 5.40 -4.12 -20.21
N ARG A 29 4.67 -3.01 -20.14
CA ARG A 29 4.81 -1.87 -21.07
C ARG A 29 5.42 -0.63 -20.41
N ILE A 30 5.74 -0.71 -19.12
CA ILE A 30 6.12 0.46 -18.34
C ILE A 30 7.59 0.83 -18.46
N SER A 31 8.45 -0.10 -18.88
CA SER A 31 9.86 0.14 -19.13
C SER A 31 10.38 -0.76 -20.25
N GLU A 32 11.19 -0.20 -21.14
CA GLU A 32 11.96 -0.94 -22.13
C GLU A 32 13.44 -0.92 -21.71
N PRO A 33 14.24 -1.98 -21.98
CA PRO A 33 13.88 -3.22 -22.69
C PRO A 33 13.16 -4.23 -21.79
N ASN A 34 12.20 -4.97 -22.35
CA ASN A 34 11.49 -6.06 -21.69
C ASN A 34 12.35 -7.34 -21.63
N ASP A 35 13.50 -7.27 -20.98
CA ASP A 35 14.51 -8.34 -20.91
C ASP A 35 14.28 -9.34 -19.74
N GLY A 36 13.12 -9.22 -19.08
CA GLY A 36 12.75 -10.02 -17.92
C GLY A 36 12.87 -9.26 -16.59
N THR A 37 13.49 -8.07 -16.61
CA THR A 37 13.48 -7.13 -15.48
C THR A 37 12.93 -5.79 -15.96
N ALA A 38 12.22 -5.07 -15.10
CA ALA A 38 11.75 -3.72 -15.39
C ALA A 38 12.00 -2.83 -14.17
N GLU A 39 12.59 -1.65 -14.40
CA GLU A 39 12.61 -0.59 -13.41
C GLU A 39 11.28 0.16 -13.49
N ILE A 40 10.62 0.34 -12.34
CA ILE A 40 9.35 1.07 -12.27
C ILE A 40 9.53 2.28 -11.35
N GLU A 41 9.08 3.44 -11.81
CA GLU A 41 8.98 4.61 -10.94
C GLU A 41 7.66 4.54 -10.17
N ILE A 42 7.74 4.54 -8.84
CA ILE A 42 6.57 4.60 -7.97
C ILE A 42 6.11 6.06 -7.92
N PRO A 43 4.83 6.36 -8.22
CA PRO A 43 4.29 7.71 -8.11
C PRO A 43 4.51 8.29 -6.71
N LYS A 44 4.97 9.54 -6.64
CA LYS A 44 5.30 10.20 -5.36
C LYS A 44 4.08 10.39 -4.48
N GLU A 45 2.90 10.49 -5.10
CA GLU A 45 1.62 10.71 -4.45
C GLU A 45 1.18 9.51 -3.59
N ILE A 46 1.67 8.31 -3.91
CA ILE A 46 1.38 7.07 -3.15
C ILE A 46 2.57 6.60 -2.32
N LEU A 47 3.70 7.31 -2.40
CA LEU A 47 4.91 6.97 -1.66
C LEU A 47 4.85 7.59 -0.26
N ILE A 48 4.93 6.74 0.75
CA ILE A 48 5.14 7.19 2.13
C ILE A 48 6.60 7.65 2.22
N THR A 49 6.82 8.92 2.56
CA THR A 49 8.15 9.54 2.62
C THR A 49 8.52 10.07 4.00
N ASP A 50 7.53 10.23 4.88
CA ASP A 50 7.71 10.74 6.23
C ASP A 50 7.59 9.57 7.22
N PHE A 51 8.74 8.97 7.56
CA PHE A 51 8.85 7.91 8.56
C PHE A 51 10.28 7.85 9.11
N GLU A 52 10.42 7.52 10.39
CA GLU A 52 11.72 7.20 11.00
C GLU A 52 12.05 5.71 10.84
N ASP A 53 11.06 4.85 11.09
CA ASP A 53 11.12 3.42 10.86
C ASP A 53 10.13 3.02 9.74
N PRO A 54 10.57 2.27 8.72
CA PRO A 54 9.71 1.93 7.57
C PRO A 54 8.54 1.04 7.94
N ILE A 55 8.69 0.13 8.91
CA ILE A 55 7.59 -0.74 9.35
C ILE A 55 6.56 0.09 10.10
N GLN A 56 7.01 0.96 11.02
CA GLN A 56 6.15 1.92 11.69
C GLN A 56 5.38 2.79 10.69
N GLY A 57 6.07 3.38 9.71
CA GLY A 57 5.45 4.25 8.71
C GLY A 57 4.36 3.53 7.89
N ILE A 58 4.61 2.29 7.47
CA ILE A 58 3.61 1.47 6.77
C ILE A 58 2.41 1.19 7.67
N VAL A 59 2.65 0.82 8.92
CA VAL A 59 1.58 0.47 9.87
C VAL A 59 0.75 1.69 10.24
N GLU A 60 1.36 2.83 10.54
CA GLU A 60 0.64 4.07 10.86
C GLU A 60 -0.13 4.62 9.66
N SER A 61 0.45 4.56 8.46
CA SER A 61 -0.25 4.99 7.24
C SER A 61 -1.43 4.09 6.90
N THR A 62 -1.34 2.79 7.17
CA THR A 62 -2.40 1.83 6.83
C THR A 62 -3.46 1.76 7.93
N TYR A 63 -3.03 1.70 9.19
CA TYR A 63 -3.83 1.61 10.40
C TYR A 63 -3.65 2.87 11.27
N PRO A 64 -4.23 4.01 10.86
CA PRO A 64 -4.16 5.23 11.65
C PRO A 64 -4.90 5.05 12.98
N ASP A 65 -4.29 5.51 14.07
CA ASP A 65 -4.84 5.42 15.43
C ASP A 65 -5.15 3.97 15.88
N PHE A 66 -4.21 3.07 15.58
CA PHE A 66 -4.34 1.64 15.86
C PHE A 66 -4.70 1.34 17.33
N SER A 67 -4.05 2.01 18.30
CA SER A 67 -4.27 1.78 19.73
C SER A 67 -5.72 1.99 20.17
N ASN A 68 -6.47 2.86 19.50
CA ASN A 68 -7.89 3.08 19.78
C ASN A 68 -8.81 2.15 18.98
N ASN A 69 -8.34 1.60 17.85
CA ASN A 69 -9.16 0.86 16.88
C ASN A 69 -8.84 -0.64 16.79
N TYR A 70 -7.84 -1.15 17.52
CA TYR A 70 -7.42 -2.56 17.46
C TYR A 70 -8.51 -3.58 17.80
N LYS A 71 -9.60 -3.16 18.48
CA LYS A 71 -10.78 -3.99 18.78
C LYS A 71 -11.90 -3.87 17.75
N ASN A 72 -11.80 -2.93 16.82
CA ASN A 72 -12.80 -2.68 15.79
C ASN A 72 -12.55 -3.61 14.59
N TYR A 73 -13.40 -4.64 14.46
CA TYR A 73 -13.27 -5.64 13.39
C TYR A 73 -13.43 -5.06 11.98
N GLU A 74 -14.37 -4.14 11.77
CA GLU A 74 -14.59 -3.52 10.46
C GLU A 74 -13.40 -2.65 10.04
N TYR A 75 -12.81 -1.94 11.00
CA TYR A 75 -11.59 -1.16 10.80
C TYR A 75 -10.41 -2.05 10.36
N LEU A 76 -10.22 -3.19 11.03
CA LEU A 76 -9.13 -4.11 10.72
C LEU A 76 -9.32 -4.79 9.35
N LEU A 77 -10.55 -5.23 9.04
CA LEU A 77 -10.84 -5.94 7.79
C LEU A 77 -10.81 -5.06 6.53
N SER A 78 -11.06 -3.76 6.68
CA SER A 78 -11.08 -2.83 5.54
C SER A 78 -9.68 -2.43 5.06
N ARG A 79 -8.62 -2.97 5.68
CA ARG A 79 -7.23 -2.60 5.47
C ARG A 79 -6.37 -3.85 5.29
N ALA A 80 -5.33 -3.74 4.47
CA ALA A 80 -4.38 -4.82 4.26
C ALA A 80 -3.00 -4.26 3.93
N ILE A 81 -1.96 -4.92 4.46
CA ILE A 81 -0.57 -4.69 4.06
C ILE A 81 -0.14 -5.90 3.24
N LEU A 82 0.40 -5.65 2.05
CA LEU A 82 0.94 -6.69 1.17
C LEU A 82 2.45 -6.54 1.10
N ALA A 83 3.17 -7.64 1.29
CA ALA A 83 4.62 -7.70 1.16
C ALA A 83 5.03 -8.82 0.19
N SER A 84 6.21 -8.66 -0.42
CA SER A 84 6.73 -9.60 -1.42
C SER A 84 7.26 -10.90 -0.81
N THR A 85 7.72 -10.88 0.44
CA THR A 85 8.31 -12.03 1.14
C THR A 85 7.65 -12.26 2.50
N LEU A 86 7.69 -13.52 2.94
CA LEU A 86 7.17 -13.91 4.25
C LEU A 86 7.95 -13.26 5.40
N GLU A 87 9.27 -13.10 5.27
CA GLU A 87 10.11 -12.45 6.29
C GLU A 87 9.66 -11.01 6.60
N ILE A 88 9.25 -10.26 5.58
CA ILE A 88 8.72 -8.90 5.76
C ILE A 88 7.32 -8.94 6.38
N VAL A 89 6.47 -9.91 5.99
CA VAL A 89 5.17 -10.13 6.64
C VAL A 89 5.34 -10.40 8.13
N ASP A 90 6.27 -11.29 8.50
CA ASP A 90 6.55 -11.63 9.89
C ASP A 90 7.05 -10.41 10.68
N SER A 91 7.97 -9.63 10.09
CA SER A 91 8.49 -8.40 10.72
C SER A 91 7.38 -7.37 10.99
N ILE A 92 6.43 -7.21 10.06
CA ILE A 92 5.28 -6.31 10.23
C ILE A 92 4.32 -6.86 11.29
N ASN A 93 4.05 -8.17 11.28
CA ASN A 93 3.17 -8.81 12.26
C ASN A 93 3.71 -8.68 13.68
N ASP A 94 5.01 -8.94 13.88
CA ASP A 94 5.67 -8.80 15.18
C ASP A 94 5.56 -7.37 15.72
N TYR A 95 5.76 -6.38 14.85
CA TYR A 95 5.57 -4.97 15.19
C TYR A 95 4.12 -4.67 15.61
N VAL A 96 3.13 -5.04 14.79
CA VAL A 96 1.71 -4.77 15.08
C VAL A 96 1.25 -5.47 16.36
N LEU A 97 1.67 -6.71 16.59
CA LEU A 97 1.37 -7.46 17.82
C LEU A 97 2.00 -6.80 19.05
N GLY A 98 3.20 -6.23 18.92
CA GLY A 98 3.87 -5.47 19.97
C GLY A 98 3.15 -4.17 20.37
N LEU A 99 2.30 -3.62 19.50
CA LEU A 99 1.48 -2.44 19.81
C LEU A 99 0.20 -2.77 20.59
N MET A 100 -0.20 -4.04 20.65
CA MET A 100 -1.40 -4.45 21.37
C MET A 100 -1.12 -4.46 22.89
N PRO A 101 -2.01 -3.88 23.72
CA PRO A 101 -1.88 -3.89 25.17
C PRO A 101 -2.16 -5.25 25.82
#